data_AF-A0A1Q4W740-F1
#
_entry.id   AF-A0A1Q4W740-F1
#
_cell.length_a   1.000
_cell.length_b   1.000
_cell.length_c   1.000
_cell.angle_alpha   90.00
_cell.angle_beta   90.00
_cell.angle_gamma   90.00
#
_symmetry.space_group_name_H-M   'P 1'
#
loop_
_entity.id
_entity.type
_entity.pdbx_description
1 polymer ?
#
loop_
_entity_poly.entity_id
_entity_poly.type
_entity_poly.pdbx_seq_one_letter_code
_entity_poly.pdbx_strand_id
1 'polypeptide(L)'
;MAPDPDVSRCPVLDMTARDPHRQNAELRSAGPAVRVELPGGIIAWSVTRSSVIRALTGDPRISRDPRRHWPGLASVPEGWPMGPIAFQQNFFNLYGGEHRSARRRMAPSFAPRRVSALRPGIEKTTAALVGAFRTLGPGEAVDLRHALSRPLTMTVICDLFGVPADMRPPIGTAMDTLLTTTATNEQMTRSRAEINVVLTELLALKRRDPGPDLASDVAAVDTGDGTGRSEEESRDILFLMLGAGYETAVNLITSAVQALLAHPRHLAGVRAGTLGWEAVVEETLRYESPAMHLPLRYPLEDVDLGEGVVIRRGEPILLGFGAAGRDPEVHPERPDDFDPTRPDKEHLAFGYGPHFCLGAPLARLETEVALEVLFGAYPDSTLDPSRPTPARLESAIINGPAELWVVPTPALAAGV
;
A
#
# COMPACT_ATOMS: atom_id res chain seq x y z
N MET A 1 10.73 36.94 -5.88
CA MET A 1 11.80 36.02 -6.30
C MET A 1 11.40 35.54 -7.69
N ALA A 2 12.17 35.85 -8.73
CA ALA A 2 11.86 35.33 -10.06
C ALA A 2 12.00 33.79 -10.00
N PRO A 3 11.13 33.01 -10.68
CA PRO A 3 11.32 31.58 -10.77
C PRO A 3 12.68 31.30 -11.42
N ASP A 4 13.43 30.37 -10.82
CA ASP A 4 14.69 29.88 -11.35
C ASP A 4 14.47 29.41 -12.80
N PRO A 5 15.26 29.88 -13.79
CA PRO A 5 15.06 29.54 -15.21
C PRO A 5 15.13 28.03 -15.52
N ASP A 6 15.59 27.20 -14.58
CA ASP A 6 15.58 25.73 -14.68
C ASP A 6 14.19 25.09 -14.43
N VAL A 7 13.25 25.83 -13.83
CA VAL A 7 11.88 25.37 -13.54
C VAL A 7 11.06 25.16 -14.83
N SER A 8 11.46 25.76 -15.95
CA SER A 8 10.75 25.68 -17.23
C SER A 8 10.89 24.33 -17.97
N ARG A 9 11.61 23.33 -17.43
CA ARG A 9 11.95 22.06 -18.13
C ARG A 9 11.84 20.77 -17.31
N CYS A 10 11.37 20.80 -16.07
CA CYS A 10 11.27 19.58 -15.26
C CYS A 10 10.20 18.63 -15.83
N PRO A 11 10.45 17.30 -15.91
CA PRO A 11 9.41 16.35 -16.27
C PRO A 11 8.26 16.38 -15.26
N VAL A 12 7.03 16.30 -15.76
CA VAL A 12 5.81 16.24 -14.94
C VAL A 12 5.57 14.79 -14.53
N LEU A 13 5.34 14.55 -13.23
CA LEU A 13 4.94 13.22 -12.74
C LEU A 13 3.53 12.89 -13.25
N ASP A 14 3.37 11.73 -13.90
CA ASP A 14 2.05 11.34 -14.42
C ASP A 14 1.18 10.81 -13.28
N MET A 15 0.29 11.65 -12.75
CA MET A 15 -0.62 11.28 -11.67
C MET A 15 -1.65 10.21 -12.06
N THR A 16 -1.90 10.02 -13.36
CA THR A 16 -2.79 8.97 -13.87
C THR A 16 -2.08 7.62 -13.97
N ALA A 17 -0.75 7.59 -13.84
CA ALA A 17 0.08 6.38 -13.84
C ALA A 17 -0.25 5.43 -15.00
N ARG A 18 -0.38 5.94 -16.24
CA ARG A 18 -0.64 5.11 -17.42
C ARG A 18 0.49 4.10 -17.70
N ASP A 19 1.74 4.52 -17.46
CA ASP A 19 2.93 3.68 -17.58
C ASP A 19 3.96 4.05 -16.51
N PRO A 20 3.72 3.67 -15.24
CA PRO A 20 4.51 4.15 -14.11
C PRO A 20 5.88 3.47 -14.08
N HIS A 21 6.02 2.26 -14.61
CA HIS A 21 7.31 1.57 -14.67
C HIS A 21 8.24 2.21 -15.70
N ARG A 22 7.73 2.58 -16.89
CA ARG A 22 8.51 3.31 -17.87
C ARG A 22 8.96 4.68 -17.35
N GLN A 23 8.04 5.47 -16.77
CA GLN A 23 8.41 6.78 -16.20
C GLN A 23 9.48 6.64 -15.11
N ASN A 24 9.36 5.63 -14.24
CA ASN A 24 10.37 5.34 -13.22
C ASN A 24 11.73 4.94 -13.80
N ALA A 25 11.75 4.17 -14.90
CA ALA A 25 12.99 3.81 -15.59
C ALA A 25 13.65 5.03 -16.25
N GLU A 26 12.86 5.90 -16.89
CA GLU A 26 13.34 7.17 -17.47
C GLU A 26 13.97 8.06 -16.38
N LEU A 27 13.27 8.27 -15.26
CA LEU A 27 13.79 9.05 -14.13
C LEU A 27 15.06 8.42 -13.53
N ARG A 28 15.10 7.09 -13.39
CA ARG A 28 16.27 6.38 -12.85
C ARG A 28 17.51 6.55 -13.75
N SER A 29 17.31 6.50 -15.06
CA SER A 29 18.39 6.66 -16.05
C SER A 29 18.96 8.08 -16.10
N ALA A 30 18.18 9.08 -15.68
CA ALA A 30 18.59 10.49 -15.71
C ALA A 30 19.44 10.91 -14.49
N GLY A 31 19.50 10.12 -13.42
CA GLY A 31 20.37 10.40 -12.28
C GLY A 31 19.98 9.69 -10.98
N PRO A 32 20.73 9.89 -9.89
CA PRO A 32 20.40 9.34 -8.57
C PRO A 32 19.15 9.99 -7.96
N ALA A 33 18.83 11.23 -8.36
CA ALA A 33 17.57 11.91 -8.11
C ALA A 33 17.30 12.92 -9.24
N VAL A 34 16.03 13.12 -9.60
CA VAL A 34 15.61 14.01 -10.71
C VAL A 34 14.54 14.97 -10.21
N ARG A 35 14.66 16.26 -10.52
CA ARG A 35 13.59 17.23 -10.22
C ARG A 35 12.37 16.95 -11.11
N VAL A 36 11.21 16.81 -10.49
CA VAL A 36 9.92 16.60 -11.15
C VAL A 36 8.92 17.65 -10.71
N GLU A 37 7.98 17.97 -11.59
CA GLU A 37 6.80 18.76 -11.24
C GLU A 37 5.69 17.83 -10.74
N LEU A 38 5.22 18.07 -9.52
CA LEU A 38 4.04 17.46 -8.90
C LEU A 38 2.82 18.36 -9.15
N PRO A 39 1.58 17.87 -8.92
CA PRO A 39 0.37 18.68 -9.09
C PRO A 39 0.45 20.04 -8.40
N GLY A 40 -0.14 21.06 -9.02
CA GLY A 40 -0.11 22.43 -8.47
C GLY A 40 1.24 23.14 -8.60
N GLY A 41 2.12 22.68 -9.52
CA GLY A 41 3.40 23.33 -9.80
C GLY A 41 4.47 23.13 -8.71
N ILE A 42 4.31 22.11 -7.86
CA ILE A 42 5.22 21.84 -6.76
C ILE A 42 6.43 21.06 -7.29
N ILE A 43 7.62 21.64 -7.21
CA ILE A 43 8.86 20.96 -7.61
C ILE A 43 9.38 20.11 -6.46
N ALA A 44 9.69 18.85 -6.75
CA ALA A 44 10.28 17.89 -5.81
C ALA A 44 11.36 17.03 -6.46
N TRP A 45 12.23 16.45 -5.65
CA TRP A 45 13.16 15.41 -6.10
C TRP A 45 12.43 14.07 -6.17
N SER A 46 12.41 13.44 -7.34
CA SER A 46 12.03 12.03 -7.51
C SER A 46 13.25 11.14 -7.40
N VAL A 47 13.17 10.13 -6.53
CA VAL A 47 14.25 9.16 -6.29
C VAL A 47 13.75 7.76 -6.60
N THR A 48 14.40 7.11 -7.56
CA THR A 48 13.96 5.81 -8.13
C THR A 48 15.03 4.72 -8.12
N ARG A 49 16.28 5.04 -7.73
CA ARG A 49 17.35 4.06 -7.49
C ARG A 49 17.22 3.45 -6.09
N SER A 50 17.27 2.12 -6.00
CA SER A 50 17.08 1.35 -4.76
C SER A 50 18.09 1.75 -3.69
N SER A 51 19.37 1.88 -4.07
CA SER A 51 20.48 2.27 -3.20
C SER A 51 20.25 3.65 -2.55
N VAL A 52 19.82 4.64 -3.34
CA VAL A 52 19.52 6.00 -2.88
C VAL A 52 18.29 6.04 -1.98
N ILE A 53 17.22 5.30 -2.34
CA ILE A 53 16.02 5.18 -1.50
C ILE A 53 16.41 4.60 -0.13
N ARG A 54 17.20 3.53 -0.07
CA ARG A 54 17.68 2.93 1.20
C ARG A 54 18.50 3.93 2.00
N ALA A 55 19.45 4.62 1.38
CA ALA A 55 20.27 5.63 2.04
C ALA A 55 19.41 6.73 2.68
N LEU A 56 18.50 7.34 1.92
CA LEU A 56 17.64 8.41 2.41
C LEU A 56 16.65 7.95 3.49
N THR A 57 16.14 6.72 3.40
CA THR A 57 15.17 6.21 4.38
C THR A 57 15.80 5.70 5.68
N GLY A 58 17.07 5.28 5.62
CA GLY A 58 17.86 4.89 6.78
C GLY A 58 18.52 6.06 7.50
N ASP A 59 18.73 7.18 6.81
CA ASP A 59 19.42 8.34 7.35
C ASP A 59 18.52 9.12 8.35
N PRO A 60 18.95 9.25 9.62
CA PRO A 60 18.17 9.99 10.60
C PRO A 60 18.02 11.46 10.23
N ARG A 61 18.81 12.06 9.33
CA ARG A 61 18.70 13.47 8.91
C ARG A 61 17.61 13.71 7.88
N ILE A 62 16.84 12.69 7.51
CA ILE A 62 15.77 12.81 6.53
C ILE A 62 14.42 12.76 7.27
N SER A 63 13.80 13.93 7.36
CA SER A 63 12.51 14.13 8.04
C SER A 63 11.32 13.74 7.17
N ARG A 64 10.19 13.42 7.81
CA ARG A 64 8.87 13.37 7.17
C ARG A 64 7.91 14.46 7.63
N ASP A 65 8.33 15.31 8.57
CA ASP A 65 7.52 16.42 9.08
C ASP A 65 7.60 17.65 8.16
N PRO A 66 6.53 17.97 7.41
CA PRO A 66 6.50 19.12 6.52
C PRO A 66 6.47 20.45 7.27
N ARG A 67 5.81 20.53 8.44
CA ARG A 67 5.63 21.81 9.15
C ARG A 67 6.93 22.31 9.74
N ARG A 68 7.79 21.39 10.18
CA ARG A 68 9.09 21.73 10.74
C ARG A 68 10.15 21.93 9.67
N HIS A 69 10.07 21.20 8.55
CA HIS A 69 11.22 21.04 7.67
C HIS A 69 10.95 21.32 6.19
N TRP A 70 9.75 21.75 5.79
CA TRP A 70 9.46 22.19 4.42
C TRP A 70 9.18 23.70 4.36
N PRO A 71 10.16 24.54 3.98
CA PRO A 71 9.96 25.99 3.84
C PRO A 71 8.87 26.36 2.82
N GLY A 72 8.67 25.53 1.79
CA GLY A 72 7.69 25.75 0.73
C GLY A 72 6.25 25.38 1.08
N LEU A 73 5.99 24.87 2.30
CA LEU A 73 4.65 24.41 2.69
C LEU A 73 3.56 25.48 2.52
N ALA A 74 3.87 26.74 2.82
CA ALA A 74 2.92 27.85 2.71
C ALA A 74 2.55 28.18 1.25
N SER A 75 3.32 27.70 0.28
CA SER A 75 3.06 27.87 -1.16
C SER A 75 2.28 26.70 -1.77
N VAL A 76 1.95 25.68 -0.98
CA VAL A 76 1.16 24.54 -1.46
C VAL A 76 -0.30 24.97 -1.65
N PRO A 77 -0.89 24.75 -2.84
CA PRO A 77 -2.28 25.10 -3.08
C PRO A 77 -3.23 24.36 -2.12
N GLU A 78 -4.32 25.04 -1.75
CA GLU A 78 -5.42 24.39 -1.04
C GLU A 78 -5.98 23.23 -1.89
N GLY A 79 -6.32 22.12 -1.25
CA GLY A 79 -6.82 20.94 -1.94
C GLY A 79 -5.75 20.18 -2.75
N TRP A 80 -4.46 20.41 -2.49
CA TRP A 80 -3.38 19.70 -3.18
C TRP A 80 -3.59 18.17 -3.16
N PRO A 81 -3.61 17.48 -4.32
CA PRO A 81 -3.97 16.06 -4.39
C PRO A 81 -3.13 15.11 -3.52
N MET A 82 -1.88 15.46 -3.22
CA MET A 82 -1.00 14.65 -2.36
C MET A 82 -1.10 15.02 -0.87
N GLY A 83 -1.79 16.12 -0.53
CA GLY A 83 -1.99 16.61 0.82
C GLY A 83 -2.60 15.59 1.80
N PRO A 84 -3.61 14.77 1.40
CA PRO A 84 -4.20 13.74 2.27
C PRO A 84 -3.20 12.71 2.82
N ILE A 85 -2.02 12.55 2.20
CA ILE A 85 -0.95 11.68 2.68
C ILE A 85 0.21 12.52 3.25
N ALA A 86 0.63 13.55 2.54
CA ALA A 86 1.79 14.37 2.89
C ALA A 86 1.60 15.20 4.18
N PHE A 87 0.36 15.53 4.55
CA PHE A 87 0.04 16.44 5.66
C PHE A 87 -0.72 15.79 6.82
N GLN A 88 -0.81 14.45 6.85
CA GLN A 88 -1.47 13.76 7.96
C GLN A 88 -0.79 14.02 9.30
N GLN A 89 -1.60 14.18 10.36
CA GLN A 89 -1.19 14.48 11.73
C GLN A 89 -1.11 13.24 12.60
N ASN A 90 -0.29 12.29 12.16
CA ASN A 90 -0.09 11.03 12.86
C ASN A 90 1.35 10.57 12.67
N PHE A 91 1.68 9.43 13.28
CA PHE A 91 3.05 8.92 13.32
C PHE A 91 3.65 8.61 11.94
N PHE A 92 2.85 8.57 10.87
CA PHE A 92 3.36 8.42 9.51
C PHE A 92 4.28 9.59 9.10
N ASN A 93 3.94 10.83 9.50
CA ASN A 93 4.68 12.05 9.18
C ASN A 93 5.40 12.67 10.40
N LEU A 94 5.28 12.06 11.59
CA LEU A 94 6.16 12.39 12.70
C LEU A 94 7.60 11.99 12.38
N TYR A 95 8.55 12.57 13.10
CA TYR A 95 9.97 12.35 12.90
C TYR A 95 10.72 12.15 14.22
N GLY A 96 11.91 11.53 14.17
CA GLY A 96 12.80 11.40 15.30
C GLY A 96 12.20 10.67 16.51
N GLY A 97 12.33 11.27 17.70
CA GLY A 97 11.86 10.69 18.95
C GLY A 97 10.34 10.53 19.03
N GLU A 98 9.58 11.48 18.47
CA GLU A 98 8.12 11.46 18.47
C GLU A 98 7.59 10.27 17.65
N HIS A 99 8.14 10.07 16.45
CA HIS A 99 7.82 8.91 15.63
C HIS A 99 8.18 7.60 16.34
N ARG A 100 9.40 7.48 16.90
CA ARG A 100 9.81 6.26 17.62
C ARG A 100 8.86 5.93 18.77
N SER A 101 8.48 6.93 19.56
CA SER A 101 7.54 6.76 20.67
C SER A 101 6.15 6.32 20.19
N ALA A 102 5.60 7.02 19.19
CA ALA A 102 4.29 6.69 18.64
C ALA A 102 4.26 5.30 18.00
N ARG A 103 5.27 4.95 17.19
CA ARG A 103 5.40 3.64 16.55
C ARG A 103 5.56 2.51 17.56
N ARG A 104 6.33 2.71 18.65
CA ARG A 104 6.50 1.70 19.71
C ARG A 104 5.17 1.28 20.32
N ARG A 105 4.21 2.21 20.43
CA ARG A 105 2.88 1.93 20.97
C ARG A 105 2.02 1.08 20.02
N MET A 106 2.24 1.19 18.71
CA MET A 106 1.46 0.45 17.69
C MET A 106 2.06 -0.92 17.34
N ALA A 107 3.39 -1.08 17.49
CA ALA A 107 4.07 -2.31 17.10
C ALA A 107 3.51 -3.61 17.72
N PRO A 108 3.05 -3.66 18.99
CA PRO A 108 2.48 -4.88 19.57
C PRO A 108 1.23 -5.40 18.85
N SER A 109 0.45 -4.54 18.20
CA SER A 109 -0.73 -4.93 17.41
C SER A 109 -0.39 -5.75 16.17
N PHE A 110 0.87 -5.69 15.72
CA PHE A 110 1.38 -6.42 14.56
C PHE A 110 2.41 -7.50 14.96
N ALA A 111 2.47 -7.87 16.24
CA ALA A 111 3.35 -8.95 16.69
C ALA A 111 3.00 -10.27 16.00
N PRO A 112 3.98 -11.14 15.70
CA PRO A 112 3.75 -12.39 14.96
C PRO A 112 2.59 -13.23 15.49
N ARG A 113 2.49 -13.38 16.83
CA ARG A 113 1.40 -14.14 17.46
C ARG A 113 0.01 -13.59 17.15
N ARG A 114 -0.14 -12.27 17.11
CA ARG A 114 -1.43 -11.59 16.85
C ARG A 114 -1.81 -11.72 15.38
N VAL A 115 -0.83 -11.58 14.48
CA VAL A 115 -1.02 -11.82 13.04
C VAL A 115 -1.40 -13.27 12.76
N SER A 116 -0.67 -14.24 13.31
CA SER A 116 -0.99 -15.66 13.14
C SER A 116 -2.37 -16.05 13.68
N ALA A 117 -2.85 -15.39 14.73
CA ALA A 117 -4.20 -15.62 15.27
C ALA A 117 -5.33 -15.19 14.32
N LEU A 118 -5.05 -14.35 13.32
CA LEU A 118 -6.03 -13.94 12.31
C LEU A 118 -6.20 -15.00 11.21
N ARG A 119 -5.23 -15.90 10.98
CA ARG A 119 -5.24 -16.88 9.89
C ARG A 119 -6.56 -17.66 9.76
N PRO A 120 -7.15 -18.24 10.83
CA PRO A 120 -8.41 -18.97 10.70
C PRO A 120 -9.58 -18.11 10.20
N GLY A 121 -9.62 -16.83 10.60
CA GLY A 121 -10.62 -15.86 10.13
C GLY A 121 -10.43 -15.49 8.66
N ILE A 122 -9.17 -15.30 8.24
CA ILE A 122 -8.79 -15.04 6.85
C ILE A 122 -9.18 -16.24 5.96
N GLU A 123 -8.83 -17.46 6.36
CA GLU A 123 -9.15 -18.70 5.64
C GLU A 123 -10.67 -18.88 5.49
N LYS A 124 -11.43 -18.69 6.57
CA LYS A 124 -12.89 -18.79 6.56
C LYS A 124 -13.52 -17.77 5.60
N THR A 125 -13.10 -16.51 5.68
CA THR A 125 -13.62 -15.43 4.84
C THR A 125 -13.27 -15.69 3.37
N THR A 126 -12.02 -16.05 3.09
CA THR A 126 -11.56 -16.37 1.74
C THR A 126 -12.34 -17.54 1.15
N ALA A 127 -12.54 -18.63 1.91
CA ALA A 127 -13.30 -19.80 1.46
C ALA A 127 -14.77 -19.47 1.19
N ALA A 128 -15.38 -18.57 1.96
CA ALA A 128 -16.75 -18.12 1.71
C ALA A 128 -16.85 -17.29 0.42
N LEU A 129 -15.92 -16.34 0.21
CA LEU A 129 -15.88 -15.49 -0.98
C LEU A 129 -15.61 -16.32 -2.25
N VAL A 130 -14.56 -17.13 -2.24
CA VAL A 130 -14.21 -18.05 -3.35
C VAL A 130 -15.32 -19.10 -3.57
N GLY A 131 -15.94 -19.57 -2.48
CA GLY A 131 -17.04 -20.53 -2.53
C GLY A 131 -18.30 -19.99 -3.22
N ALA A 132 -18.51 -18.66 -3.24
CA ALA A 132 -19.61 -18.02 -3.94
C ALA A 132 -19.50 -18.14 -5.47
N PHE A 133 -18.29 -18.31 -6.02
CA PHE A 133 -18.10 -18.44 -7.47
C PHE A 133 -18.75 -19.70 -8.06
N ARG A 134 -19.18 -20.66 -7.23
CA ARG A 134 -19.94 -21.85 -7.67
C ARG A 134 -21.27 -21.49 -8.36
N THR A 135 -21.79 -20.28 -8.14
CA THR A 135 -23.04 -19.82 -8.74
C THR A 135 -22.85 -19.30 -10.16
N LEU A 136 -21.60 -19.10 -10.59
CA LEU A 136 -21.26 -18.66 -11.94
C LEU A 136 -21.47 -19.80 -12.93
N GLY A 137 -21.97 -19.47 -14.12
CA GLY A 137 -22.07 -20.40 -15.24
C GLY A 137 -20.70 -20.73 -15.85
N PRO A 138 -20.59 -21.81 -16.63
CA PRO A 138 -19.36 -22.12 -17.37
C PRO A 138 -18.93 -20.95 -18.26
N GLY A 139 -17.68 -20.50 -18.12
CA GLY A 139 -17.13 -19.39 -18.89
C GLY A 139 -17.54 -17.99 -18.41
N GLU A 140 -18.36 -17.89 -17.35
CA GLU A 140 -18.72 -16.60 -16.77
C GLU A 140 -17.55 -16.02 -15.98
N ALA A 141 -17.23 -14.75 -16.25
CA ALA A 141 -16.14 -14.04 -15.60
C ALA A 141 -16.63 -13.29 -14.34
N VAL A 142 -15.73 -13.16 -13.37
CA VAL A 142 -15.95 -12.37 -12.15
C VAL A 142 -14.78 -11.40 -11.96
N ASP A 143 -15.06 -10.19 -11.52
CA ASP A 143 -14.02 -9.25 -11.10
C ASP A 143 -13.50 -9.62 -9.70
N LEU A 144 -12.31 -10.21 -9.64
CA LEU A 144 -11.70 -10.64 -8.39
C LEU A 144 -11.36 -9.49 -7.45
N ARG A 145 -11.11 -8.28 -7.96
CA ARG A 145 -10.87 -7.14 -7.09
C ARG A 145 -12.09 -6.88 -6.20
N HIS A 146 -13.28 -6.89 -6.81
CA HIS A 146 -14.55 -6.64 -6.11
C HIS A 146 -15.07 -7.86 -5.37
N ALA A 147 -14.93 -9.05 -5.94
CA ALA A 147 -15.53 -10.27 -5.40
C ALA A 147 -14.65 -10.99 -4.36
N LEU A 148 -13.35 -10.72 -4.33
CA LEU A 148 -12.40 -11.36 -3.41
C LEU A 148 -11.56 -10.35 -2.63
N SER A 149 -10.69 -9.59 -3.32
CA SER A 149 -9.64 -8.80 -2.67
C SER A 149 -10.20 -7.74 -1.71
N ARG A 150 -11.14 -6.91 -2.17
CA ARG A 150 -11.78 -5.87 -1.34
C ARG A 150 -12.53 -6.43 -0.13
N PRO A 151 -13.51 -7.33 -0.28
CA PRO A 151 -14.25 -7.83 0.89
C PRO A 151 -13.35 -8.62 1.85
N LEU A 152 -12.33 -9.33 1.36
CA LEU A 152 -11.35 -10.00 2.21
C LEU A 152 -10.57 -8.99 3.05
N THR A 153 -9.85 -8.06 2.42
CA THR A 153 -8.98 -7.13 3.15
C THR A 153 -9.78 -6.23 4.10
N MET A 154 -10.99 -5.80 3.72
CA MET A 154 -11.88 -5.06 4.63
C MET A 154 -12.24 -5.89 5.87
N THR A 155 -12.51 -7.18 5.70
CA THR A 155 -12.77 -8.09 6.82
C THR A 155 -11.53 -8.26 7.70
N VAL A 156 -10.35 -8.46 7.10
CA VAL A 156 -9.08 -8.64 7.84
C VAL A 156 -8.73 -7.40 8.67
N ILE A 157 -8.84 -6.20 8.10
CA ILE A 157 -8.55 -4.96 8.85
C ILE A 157 -9.57 -4.73 9.98
N CYS A 158 -10.84 -5.06 9.74
CA CYS A 158 -11.87 -5.02 10.79
C CYS A 158 -11.60 -6.04 11.91
N ASP A 159 -11.14 -7.25 11.59
CA ASP A 159 -10.76 -8.26 12.58
C ASP A 159 -9.55 -7.81 13.40
N LEU A 160 -8.53 -7.23 12.77
CA LEU A 160 -7.37 -6.65 13.46
C LEU A 160 -7.78 -5.54 14.45
N PHE A 161 -8.74 -4.71 14.06
CA PHE A 161 -9.30 -3.63 14.88
C PHE A 161 -10.31 -4.14 15.92
N GLY A 162 -10.75 -5.39 15.83
CA GLY A 162 -11.80 -5.93 16.68
C GLY A 162 -13.16 -5.25 16.47
N VAL A 163 -13.47 -4.84 15.23
CA VAL A 163 -14.74 -4.18 14.88
C VAL A 163 -15.91 -5.19 14.93
N PRO A 164 -16.96 -4.93 15.73
CA PRO A 164 -18.19 -5.71 15.73
C PRO A 164 -18.86 -5.80 14.36
N ALA A 165 -19.55 -6.89 14.07
CA ALA A 165 -20.10 -7.16 12.74
C ALA A 165 -21.09 -6.10 12.24
N ASP A 166 -21.90 -5.53 13.13
CA ASP A 166 -22.87 -4.47 12.86
C ASP A 166 -22.23 -3.13 12.51
N MET A 167 -21.00 -2.89 12.93
CA MET A 167 -20.24 -1.66 12.64
C MET A 167 -19.44 -1.73 11.33
N ARG A 168 -19.28 -2.90 10.70
CA ARG A 168 -18.45 -3.08 9.50
C ARG A 168 -19.05 -2.47 8.22
N PRO A 169 -20.35 -2.64 7.91
CA PRO A 169 -20.89 -2.16 6.63
C PRO A 169 -20.73 -0.64 6.41
N PRO A 170 -20.96 0.24 7.41
CA PRO A 170 -20.72 1.67 7.26
C PRO A 170 -19.25 2.01 6.95
N ILE A 171 -18.30 1.29 7.57
CA ILE A 171 -16.86 1.47 7.31
C ILE A 171 -16.53 1.12 5.87
N GLY A 172 -17.03 -0.03 5.38
CA GLY A 172 -16.83 -0.47 4.01
C GLY A 172 -17.31 0.55 2.98
N THR A 173 -18.56 0.97 3.08
CA THR A 173 -19.18 1.95 2.16
C THR A 173 -18.42 3.29 2.14
N ALA A 174 -18.04 3.79 3.31
CA ALA A 174 -17.33 5.05 3.40
C ALA A 174 -15.88 4.95 2.87
N MET A 175 -15.19 3.83 3.13
CA MET A 175 -13.85 3.58 2.59
C MET A 175 -13.85 3.46 1.07
N ASP A 176 -14.85 2.80 0.50
CA ASP A 176 -15.00 2.69 -0.95
C ASP A 176 -15.14 4.06 -1.63
N THR A 177 -15.88 4.98 -0.99
CA THR A 177 -16.00 6.36 -1.45
C THR A 177 -14.68 7.11 -1.34
N LEU A 178 -13.94 6.96 -0.23
CA LEU A 178 -12.65 7.62 0.00
C LEU A 178 -11.54 7.17 -0.96
N LEU A 179 -11.68 5.98 -1.55
CA LEU A 179 -10.72 5.44 -2.53
C LEU A 179 -11.13 5.71 -3.97
N THR A 180 -12.31 6.31 -4.19
CA THR A 180 -12.78 6.67 -5.52
C THR A 180 -12.12 7.98 -5.96
N THR A 181 -11.26 7.92 -6.99
CA THR A 181 -10.49 9.07 -7.50
C THR A 181 -11.35 10.18 -8.09
N THR A 182 -12.60 9.88 -8.47
CA THR A 182 -13.58 10.81 -9.02
C THR A 182 -14.57 11.36 -7.99
N ALA A 183 -14.44 10.97 -6.71
CA ALA A 183 -15.31 11.48 -5.66
C ALA A 183 -15.14 13.00 -5.49
N THR A 184 -16.25 13.71 -5.31
CA THR A 184 -16.22 15.15 -5.04
C THR A 184 -15.68 15.43 -3.65
N ASN A 185 -15.13 16.63 -3.42
CA ASN A 185 -14.70 17.07 -2.09
C ASN A 185 -15.81 16.96 -1.03
N GLU A 186 -17.07 17.18 -1.42
CA GLU A 186 -18.22 17.03 -0.53
C GLU A 186 -18.44 15.56 -0.15
N GLN A 187 -18.38 14.63 -1.12
CA GLN A 187 -18.47 13.19 -0.87
C GLN A 187 -17.34 12.71 0.05
N MET A 188 -16.10 13.11 -0.24
CA MET A 188 -14.94 12.79 0.59
C MET A 188 -15.09 13.30 2.03
N THR A 189 -15.58 14.53 2.19
CA THR A 189 -15.82 15.14 3.52
C THR A 189 -16.89 14.38 4.29
N ARG A 190 -17.99 14.01 3.62
CA ARG A 190 -19.09 13.23 4.21
C ARG A 190 -18.63 11.85 4.64
N SER A 191 -17.98 11.09 3.77
CA SER A 191 -17.47 9.75 4.09
C SER A 191 -16.44 9.79 5.21
N ARG A 192 -15.60 10.83 5.26
CA ARG A 192 -14.68 11.04 6.39
C ARG A 192 -15.43 11.28 7.70
N ALA A 193 -16.50 12.07 7.68
CA ALA A 193 -17.33 12.30 8.86
C ALA A 193 -18.02 11.00 9.32
N GLU A 194 -18.54 10.20 8.40
CA GLU A 194 -19.17 8.90 8.70
C GLU A 194 -18.18 7.93 9.36
N ILE A 195 -16.96 7.80 8.81
CA ILE A 195 -15.92 6.97 9.43
C ILE A 195 -15.55 7.50 10.81
N ASN A 196 -15.44 8.82 10.98
CA ASN A 196 -15.11 9.41 12.27
C ASN A 196 -16.17 9.09 13.34
N VAL A 197 -17.45 9.04 12.99
CA VAL A 197 -18.52 8.61 13.90
C VAL A 197 -18.28 7.16 14.33
N VAL A 198 -18.10 6.25 13.38
CA VAL A 198 -17.91 4.83 13.68
C VAL A 198 -16.63 4.57 14.49
N LEU A 199 -15.53 5.25 14.16
CA LEU A 199 -14.27 5.13 14.92
C LEU A 199 -14.41 5.68 16.34
N THR A 200 -15.20 6.73 16.55
CA THR A 200 -15.48 7.28 17.89
C THR A 200 -16.28 6.28 18.73
N GLU A 201 -17.32 5.68 18.14
CA GLU A 201 -18.12 4.64 18.78
C GLU A 201 -17.28 3.39 19.10
N LEU A 202 -16.39 3.00 18.18
CA LEU A 202 -15.48 1.86 18.38
C LEU A 202 -14.52 2.13 19.53
N LEU A 203 -13.88 3.30 19.59
CA LEU A 203 -13.01 3.68 20.69
C LEU A 203 -13.76 3.67 22.02
N ALA A 204 -14.98 4.22 22.07
CA ALA A 204 -15.80 4.21 23.27
C ALA A 204 -16.17 2.79 23.72
N LEU A 205 -16.49 1.89 22.77
CA LEU A 205 -16.73 0.48 23.05
C LEU A 205 -15.49 -0.20 23.62
N LYS A 206 -14.34 -0.03 22.96
CA LYS A 206 -13.07 -0.68 23.35
C LYS A 206 -12.49 -0.17 24.66
N ARG A 207 -12.85 1.04 25.11
CA ARG A 207 -12.57 1.52 26.47
C ARG A 207 -13.40 0.80 27.54
N ARG A 208 -14.66 0.47 27.23
CA ARG A 208 -15.56 -0.23 28.16
C ARG A 208 -15.31 -1.74 28.21
N ASP A 209 -15.02 -2.32 27.05
CA ASP A 209 -14.81 -3.77 26.87
C ASP A 209 -13.58 -4.01 25.99
N PRO A 210 -12.37 -3.96 26.60
CA PRO A 210 -11.13 -4.10 25.85
C PRO A 210 -10.89 -5.56 25.41
N GLY A 211 -10.49 -5.73 24.16
CA GLY A 211 -10.11 -7.01 23.57
C GLY A 211 -8.63 -7.06 23.16
N PRO A 212 -8.15 -8.21 22.68
CA PRO A 212 -6.78 -8.38 22.20
C PRO A 212 -6.58 -7.81 20.78
N ASP A 213 -7.10 -6.61 20.51
CA ASP A 213 -7.17 -5.97 19.18
C ASP A 213 -6.51 -4.57 19.14
N LEU A 214 -6.25 -4.07 17.92
CA LEU A 214 -5.59 -2.79 17.70
C LEU A 214 -6.40 -1.62 18.26
N ALA A 215 -7.74 -1.65 18.14
CA ALA A 215 -8.56 -0.55 18.62
C ALA A 215 -8.53 -0.44 20.15
N SER A 216 -8.42 -1.55 20.88
CA SER A 216 -8.13 -1.55 22.32
C SER A 216 -6.75 -1.00 22.66
N ASP A 217 -5.70 -1.40 21.92
CA ASP A 217 -4.33 -0.88 22.12
C ASP A 217 -4.26 0.66 21.89
N VAL A 218 -5.06 1.17 20.94
CA VAL A 218 -5.20 2.59 20.65
C VAL A 218 -6.12 3.28 21.68
N ALA A 219 -7.22 2.64 22.09
CA ALA A 219 -8.19 3.20 23.02
C ALA A 219 -7.67 3.35 24.46
N ALA A 220 -6.60 2.65 24.83
CA ALA A 220 -5.95 2.82 26.12
C ALA A 220 -5.48 4.28 26.30
N VAL A 221 -6.19 5.04 27.15
CA VAL A 221 -5.89 6.44 27.50
C VAL A 221 -5.10 6.47 28.82
N ASP A 222 -4.04 7.29 28.79
CA ASP A 222 -3.11 7.75 29.84
C ASP A 222 -3.06 7.02 31.19
N THR A 223 -1.89 6.44 31.49
CA THR A 223 -1.55 5.85 32.80
C THR A 223 -1.21 6.90 33.87
N GLY A 224 -1.45 8.19 33.62
CA GLY A 224 -1.20 9.28 34.57
C GLY A 224 0.25 9.77 34.57
N ASP A 225 1.03 9.44 33.54
CA ASP A 225 2.42 9.89 33.36
C ASP A 225 2.55 11.07 32.37
N GLY A 226 1.43 11.56 31.84
CA GLY A 226 1.38 12.69 30.90
C GLY A 226 1.77 12.30 29.48
N THR A 227 1.80 11.01 29.15
CA THR A 227 2.10 10.48 27.80
C THR A 227 0.88 9.96 27.04
N GLY A 228 -0.33 10.22 27.56
CA GLY A 228 -1.60 9.85 26.96
C GLY A 228 -1.82 10.43 25.57
N ARG A 229 -2.70 9.76 24.80
CA ARG A 229 -3.15 10.22 23.49
C ARG A 229 -4.51 10.89 23.63
N SER A 230 -4.73 11.98 22.91
CA SER A 230 -6.05 12.58 22.79
C SER A 230 -7.00 11.63 22.06
N GLU A 231 -8.30 11.86 22.20
CA GLU A 231 -9.31 11.11 21.45
C GLU A 231 -9.18 11.33 19.94
N GLU A 232 -8.84 12.55 19.53
CA GLU A 232 -8.56 12.91 18.15
C GLU A 232 -7.33 12.16 17.60
N GLU A 233 -6.23 12.11 18.35
CA GLU A 233 -5.04 11.35 17.95
C GLU A 233 -5.34 9.86 17.81
N SER A 234 -6.16 9.31 18.71
CA SER A 234 -6.56 7.90 18.69
C SER A 234 -7.39 7.59 17.44
N ARG A 235 -8.35 8.46 17.10
CA ARG A 235 -9.16 8.36 15.89
C ARG A 235 -8.30 8.49 14.62
N ASP A 236 -7.40 9.45 14.57
CA ASP A 236 -6.54 9.69 13.42
C ASP A 236 -5.55 8.54 13.17
N ILE A 237 -5.10 7.85 14.23
CA ILE A 237 -4.33 6.61 14.14
C ILE A 237 -5.17 5.48 13.51
N LEU A 238 -6.41 5.26 13.99
CA LEU A 238 -7.27 4.23 13.43
C LEU A 238 -7.61 4.52 11.96
N PHE A 239 -7.88 5.78 11.63
CA PHE A 239 -8.12 6.21 10.25
C PHE A 239 -6.90 5.94 9.34
N LEU A 240 -5.69 6.28 9.81
CA LEU A 240 -4.44 5.96 9.09
C LEU A 240 -4.31 4.45 8.85
N MET A 241 -4.48 3.64 9.90
CA MET A 241 -4.29 2.19 9.81
C MET A 241 -5.32 1.54 8.89
N LEU A 242 -6.56 2.05 8.88
CA LEU A 242 -7.63 1.59 7.99
C LEU A 242 -7.28 1.87 6.52
N GLY A 243 -6.87 3.11 6.20
CA GLY A 243 -6.47 3.47 4.84
C GLY A 243 -5.21 2.74 4.37
N ALA A 244 -4.18 2.67 5.21
CA ALA A 244 -2.90 2.04 4.87
C ALA A 244 -3.04 0.52 4.69
N GLY A 245 -3.85 -0.13 5.53
CA GLY A 245 -4.04 -1.58 5.53
C GLY A 245 -5.06 -2.11 4.53
N TYR A 246 -5.91 -1.25 3.94
CA TYR A 246 -6.95 -1.69 3.01
C TYR A 246 -6.47 -1.69 1.55
N GLU A 247 -6.27 -0.52 0.95
CA GLU A 247 -6.04 -0.41 -0.50
C GLU A 247 -4.76 -1.13 -0.97
N THR A 248 -3.66 -1.05 -0.21
CA THR A 248 -2.39 -1.68 -0.59
C THR A 248 -2.45 -3.22 -0.59
N ALA A 249 -3.22 -3.81 0.34
CA ALA A 249 -3.37 -5.25 0.43
C ALA A 249 -4.32 -5.79 -0.67
N VAL A 250 -5.40 -5.07 -0.96
CA VAL A 250 -6.28 -5.34 -2.12
C VAL A 250 -5.46 -5.42 -3.41
N ASN A 251 -4.56 -4.47 -3.61
CA ASN A 251 -3.71 -4.42 -4.77
C ASN A 251 -2.66 -5.52 -4.83
N LEU A 252 -2.11 -5.93 -3.68
CA LEU A 252 -1.17 -7.04 -3.62
C LEU A 252 -1.83 -8.36 -4.04
N ILE A 253 -3.00 -8.67 -3.47
CA ILE A 253 -3.78 -9.88 -3.81
C ILE A 253 -4.10 -9.89 -5.31
N THR A 254 -4.66 -8.78 -5.80
CA THR A 254 -5.10 -8.67 -7.19
C THR A 254 -3.91 -8.77 -8.16
N SER A 255 -2.80 -8.11 -7.86
CA SER A 255 -1.58 -8.18 -8.70
C SER A 255 -0.95 -9.56 -8.70
N ALA A 256 -0.96 -10.27 -7.57
CA ALA A 256 -0.42 -11.63 -7.48
C ALA A 256 -1.25 -12.61 -8.33
N VAL A 257 -2.58 -12.50 -8.29
CA VAL A 257 -3.46 -13.30 -9.15
C VAL A 257 -3.21 -12.98 -10.63
N GLN A 258 -3.18 -11.69 -11.00
CA GLN A 258 -2.89 -11.28 -12.38
C GLN A 258 -1.55 -11.84 -12.86
N ALA A 259 -0.48 -11.72 -12.05
CA ALA A 259 0.85 -12.17 -12.41
C ALA A 259 0.91 -13.69 -12.62
N LEU A 260 0.25 -14.49 -11.75
CA LEU A 260 0.18 -15.94 -11.92
C LEU A 260 -0.63 -16.36 -13.15
N LEU A 261 -1.77 -15.71 -13.41
CA LEU A 261 -2.61 -16.02 -14.58
C LEU A 261 -1.93 -15.62 -15.90
N ALA A 262 -1.12 -14.56 -15.89
CA ALA A 262 -0.28 -14.18 -17.03
C ALA A 262 0.93 -15.13 -17.22
N HIS A 263 1.30 -15.91 -16.20
CA HIS A 263 2.43 -16.86 -16.23
C HIS A 263 2.04 -18.25 -15.72
N PRO A 264 1.21 -19.02 -16.47
CA PRO A 264 0.65 -20.30 -16.01
C PRO A 264 1.69 -21.34 -15.56
N ARG A 265 2.92 -21.28 -16.07
CA ARG A 265 4.03 -22.14 -15.63
C ARG A 265 4.33 -22.01 -14.13
N HIS A 266 4.21 -20.82 -13.57
CA HIS A 266 4.49 -20.55 -12.16
C HIS A 266 3.35 -21.07 -11.29
N LEU A 267 2.11 -20.89 -11.73
CA LEU A 267 0.94 -21.50 -11.08
C LEU A 267 1.03 -23.03 -11.07
N ALA A 268 1.42 -23.64 -12.19
CA ALA A 268 1.68 -25.08 -12.26
C ALA A 268 2.80 -25.50 -11.29
N GLY A 269 3.86 -24.70 -11.17
CA GLY A 269 4.95 -24.94 -10.22
C GLY A 269 4.49 -24.92 -8.76
N VAL A 270 3.61 -23.98 -8.39
CA VAL A 270 3.03 -23.93 -7.03
C VAL A 270 2.12 -25.13 -6.77
N ARG A 271 1.27 -25.48 -7.75
CA ARG A 271 0.39 -26.66 -7.66
C ARG A 271 1.18 -27.97 -7.53
N ALA A 272 2.33 -28.07 -8.19
CA ALA A 272 3.22 -29.21 -8.11
C ALA A 272 4.08 -29.23 -6.83
N GLY A 273 4.01 -28.21 -5.97
CA GLY A 273 4.82 -28.09 -4.76
C GLY A 273 6.30 -27.75 -5.01
N THR A 274 6.65 -27.37 -6.25
CA THR A 274 8.01 -26.95 -6.63
C THR A 274 8.29 -25.47 -6.36
N LEU A 275 7.24 -24.70 -6.08
CA LEU A 275 7.27 -23.29 -5.75
C LEU A 275 6.31 -23.02 -4.59
N GLY A 276 6.69 -22.18 -3.62
CA GLY A 276 5.84 -21.80 -2.50
C GLY A 276 5.04 -20.52 -2.78
N TRP A 277 3.91 -20.34 -2.09
CA TRP A 277 3.12 -19.10 -2.14
C TRP A 277 3.91 -17.88 -1.67
N GLU A 278 4.74 -18.03 -0.64
CA GLU A 278 5.65 -16.97 -0.16
C GLU A 278 6.52 -16.40 -1.28
N ALA A 279 7.10 -17.27 -2.12
CA ALA A 279 7.96 -16.85 -3.22
C ALA A 279 7.18 -16.07 -4.30
N VAL A 280 5.91 -16.40 -4.52
CA VAL A 280 5.01 -15.65 -5.41
C VAL A 280 4.70 -14.27 -4.82
N VAL A 281 4.41 -14.21 -3.53
CA VAL A 281 4.08 -12.95 -2.84
C VAL A 281 5.27 -11.99 -2.86
N GLU A 282 6.47 -12.44 -2.47
CA GLU A 282 7.67 -11.58 -2.51
C GLU A 282 8.02 -11.15 -3.93
N GLU A 283 7.86 -12.03 -4.92
CA GLU A 283 8.09 -11.64 -6.31
C GLU A 283 7.04 -10.65 -6.82
N THR A 284 5.78 -10.76 -6.36
CA THR A 284 4.74 -9.79 -6.69
C THR A 284 5.05 -8.43 -6.08
N LEU A 285 5.47 -8.39 -4.81
CA LEU A 285 5.89 -7.16 -4.13
C LEU A 285 7.06 -6.48 -4.85
N ARG A 286 8.00 -7.26 -5.38
CA ARG A 286 9.10 -6.76 -6.22
C ARG A 286 8.61 -6.23 -7.57
N TYR A 287 7.81 -7.04 -8.27
CA TYR A 287 7.41 -6.82 -9.66
C TYR A 287 6.36 -5.71 -9.82
N GLU A 288 5.38 -5.67 -8.91
CA GLU A 288 4.17 -4.83 -8.91
C GLU A 288 3.89 -4.30 -7.49
N SER A 289 4.84 -3.57 -6.91
CA SER A 289 4.72 -2.96 -5.57
C SER A 289 3.40 -2.18 -5.42
N PRO A 290 2.55 -2.47 -4.41
CA PRO A 290 1.28 -1.76 -4.21
C PRO A 290 1.43 -0.26 -3.93
N ALA A 291 2.57 0.17 -3.42
CA ALA A 291 2.92 1.58 -3.28
C ALA A 291 3.96 1.93 -4.36
N MET A 292 3.57 2.72 -5.37
CA MET A 292 4.48 3.22 -6.39
C MET A 292 5.37 4.33 -5.83
N HIS A 293 4.75 5.41 -5.35
CA HIS A 293 5.45 6.55 -4.79
C HIS A 293 4.92 6.89 -3.40
N LEU A 294 5.78 7.37 -2.50
CA LEU A 294 5.36 7.89 -1.20
C LEU A 294 5.88 9.31 -0.93
N PRO A 295 4.97 10.31 -0.76
CA PRO A 295 5.29 11.70 -0.45
C PRO A 295 5.42 11.92 1.07
N LEU A 296 6.07 12.96 1.56
CA LEU A 296 7.37 13.43 1.08
C LEU A 296 8.39 13.22 2.21
N ARG A 297 9.66 13.45 1.90
CA ARG A 297 10.76 13.57 2.85
C ARG A 297 11.45 14.92 2.69
N TYR A 298 12.12 15.36 3.74
CA TYR A 298 12.76 16.68 3.83
C TYR A 298 14.12 16.55 4.52
N PRO A 299 15.23 16.83 3.84
CA PRO A 299 16.56 16.80 4.47
C PRO A 299 16.71 17.91 5.51
N LEU A 300 17.33 17.59 6.64
CA LEU A 300 17.69 18.58 7.67
C LEU A 300 18.94 19.38 7.32
N GLU A 301 19.75 18.88 6.39
CA GLU A 301 20.95 19.49 5.82
C GLU A 301 21.12 19.06 4.36
N ASP A 302 22.06 19.66 3.64
CA ASP A 302 22.33 19.31 2.24
C ASP A 302 22.82 17.85 2.14
N VAL A 303 22.30 17.10 1.17
CA VAL A 303 22.61 15.68 0.93
C VAL A 303 23.25 15.55 -0.44
N ASP A 304 24.54 15.26 -0.45
CA ASP A 304 25.28 14.92 -1.68
C ASP A 304 25.01 13.45 -2.04
N LEU A 305 24.42 13.23 -3.22
CA LEU A 305 24.14 11.90 -3.76
C LEU A 305 25.22 11.42 -4.73
N GLY A 306 26.28 12.21 -4.93
CA GLY A 306 27.23 11.99 -6.02
C GLY A 306 26.66 12.40 -7.38
N GLU A 307 27.42 12.12 -8.44
CA GLU A 307 27.02 12.43 -9.84
C GLU A 307 26.65 13.91 -10.07
N GLY A 308 27.13 14.82 -9.21
CA GLY A 308 26.81 16.25 -9.26
C GLY A 308 25.42 16.61 -8.71
N VAL A 309 24.72 15.68 -8.06
CA VAL A 309 23.38 15.88 -7.51
C VAL A 309 23.44 16.13 -6.00
N VAL A 310 23.00 17.32 -5.58
CA VAL A 310 22.88 17.69 -4.17
C VAL A 310 21.43 18.11 -3.89
N ILE A 311 20.76 17.36 -3.00
CA ILE A 311 19.44 17.74 -2.49
C ILE A 311 19.65 18.72 -1.35
N ARG A 312 19.12 19.93 -1.47
CA ARG A 312 19.28 20.97 -0.46
C ARG A 312 18.36 20.74 0.74
N ARG A 313 18.79 21.27 1.88
CA ARG A 313 17.99 21.29 3.11
C ARG A 313 16.55 21.75 2.84
N GLY A 314 15.61 20.93 3.29
CA GLY A 314 14.17 21.21 3.23
C GLY A 314 13.52 21.08 1.85
N GLU A 315 14.27 20.71 0.80
CA GLU A 315 13.67 20.40 -0.50
C GLU A 315 12.83 19.10 -0.38
N PRO A 316 11.61 19.09 -0.96
CA PRO A 316 10.74 17.93 -0.89
C PRO A 316 11.28 16.77 -1.75
N ILE A 317 11.23 15.56 -1.19
CA ILE A 317 11.65 14.32 -1.85
C ILE A 317 10.47 13.36 -1.95
N LEU A 318 10.16 12.92 -3.16
CA LEU A 318 9.26 11.83 -3.48
C LEU A 318 10.08 10.55 -3.72
N LEU A 319 9.75 9.47 -3.00
CA LEU A 319 10.42 8.18 -3.20
C LEU A 319 9.57 7.24 -4.03
N GLY A 320 10.13 6.71 -5.12
CA GLY A 320 9.53 5.69 -5.97
C GLY A 320 9.84 4.27 -5.48
N PHE A 321 9.16 3.82 -4.42
CA PHE A 321 9.35 2.46 -3.88
C PHE A 321 9.05 1.36 -4.91
N GLY A 322 8.07 1.57 -5.79
CA GLY A 322 7.77 0.65 -6.89
C GLY A 322 8.81 0.62 -8.00
N ALA A 323 9.73 1.59 -8.03
CA ALA A 323 10.86 1.57 -8.97
C ALA A 323 11.99 0.63 -8.51
N ALA A 324 12.17 0.48 -7.19
CA ALA A 324 13.29 -0.24 -6.58
C ALA A 324 13.29 -1.74 -6.91
N GLY A 325 12.11 -2.36 -6.98
CA GLY A 325 11.99 -3.77 -7.33
C GLY A 325 12.41 -4.08 -8.78
N ARG A 326 12.43 -3.09 -9.66
CA ARG A 326 12.86 -3.20 -11.07
C ARG A 326 14.17 -2.46 -11.35
N ASP A 327 14.97 -2.22 -10.32
CA ASP A 327 16.27 -1.56 -10.48
C ASP A 327 17.29 -2.53 -11.08
N PRO A 328 17.89 -2.26 -12.26
CA PRO A 328 18.90 -3.12 -12.86
C PRO A 328 20.21 -3.18 -12.06
N GLU A 329 20.48 -2.24 -11.14
CA GLU A 329 21.63 -2.36 -10.21
C GLU A 329 21.43 -3.50 -9.21
N VAL A 330 20.17 -3.83 -8.88
CA VAL A 330 19.80 -4.92 -7.96
C VAL A 330 19.46 -6.19 -8.74
N HIS A 331 18.73 -6.06 -9.84
CA HIS A 331 18.22 -7.16 -10.68
C HIS A 331 18.78 -7.04 -12.12
N PRO A 332 20.07 -7.36 -12.35
CA PRO A 332 20.76 -7.00 -13.60
C PRO A 332 20.31 -7.76 -14.84
N GLU A 333 19.79 -8.98 -14.68
CA GLU A 333 19.46 -9.83 -15.83
C GLU A 333 18.08 -9.51 -16.42
N ARG A 334 17.03 -9.62 -15.60
CA ARG A 334 15.63 -9.51 -16.02
C ARG A 334 14.79 -8.80 -14.94
N PRO A 335 15.00 -7.48 -14.72
CA PRO A 335 14.31 -6.71 -13.69
C PRO A 335 12.80 -6.59 -13.98
N ASP A 336 12.43 -6.59 -15.26
CA ASP A 336 11.05 -6.44 -15.74
C ASP A 336 10.30 -7.76 -15.92
N ASP A 337 10.89 -8.89 -15.54
CA ASP A 337 10.24 -10.20 -15.64
C ASP A 337 9.63 -10.61 -14.30
N PHE A 338 8.43 -11.18 -14.33
CA PHE A 338 7.87 -11.88 -13.17
C PHE A 338 8.41 -13.33 -13.09
N ASP A 339 9.26 -13.59 -12.10
CA ASP A 339 9.90 -14.88 -11.90
C ASP A 339 10.02 -15.23 -10.41
N PRO A 340 9.03 -15.92 -9.82
CA PRO A 340 9.08 -16.35 -8.42
C PRO A 340 10.21 -17.33 -8.11
N THR A 341 10.84 -17.92 -9.13
CA THR A 341 11.97 -18.84 -8.95
C THR A 341 13.30 -18.11 -8.78
N ARG A 342 13.34 -16.79 -8.99
CA ARG A 342 14.57 -16.01 -8.85
C ARG A 342 15.14 -16.11 -7.43
N PRO A 343 16.47 -16.23 -7.28
CA PRO A 343 17.08 -16.38 -5.96
C PRO A 343 16.98 -15.09 -5.13
N ASP A 344 17.20 -13.94 -5.75
CA ASP A 344 17.10 -12.63 -5.11
C ASP A 344 15.80 -11.93 -5.50
N LYS A 345 14.98 -11.61 -4.50
CA LYS A 345 13.70 -10.89 -4.64
C LYS A 345 13.74 -9.55 -3.91
N GLU A 346 14.93 -8.98 -3.70
CA GLU A 346 15.08 -7.73 -2.97
C GLU A 346 14.17 -6.65 -3.55
N HIS A 347 13.34 -6.06 -2.68
CA HIS A 347 12.41 -5.00 -3.02
C HIS A 347 12.22 -4.03 -1.86
N LEU A 348 11.57 -2.89 -2.14
CA LEU A 348 11.24 -1.87 -1.14
C LEU A 348 9.74 -1.61 -1.01
N ALA A 349 8.88 -2.55 -1.43
CA ALA A 349 7.42 -2.41 -1.37
C ALA A 349 6.87 -2.08 0.04
N PHE A 350 7.55 -2.54 1.09
CA PHE A 350 7.21 -2.23 2.49
C PHE A 350 8.00 -1.04 3.07
N GLY A 351 8.72 -0.31 2.24
CA GLY A 351 9.67 0.73 2.65
C GLY A 351 10.93 0.18 3.30
N TYR A 352 11.72 1.08 3.90
CA TYR A 352 12.95 0.75 4.63
C TYR A 352 13.17 1.75 5.78
N GLY A 353 14.01 1.38 6.74
CA GLY A 353 14.37 2.21 7.88
C GLY A 353 13.28 2.32 8.94
N PRO A 354 13.26 3.40 9.75
CA PRO A 354 12.36 3.54 10.90
C PRO A 354 10.87 3.43 10.54
N HIS A 355 10.50 3.82 9.31
CA HIS A 355 9.12 3.80 8.81
C HIS A 355 8.77 2.51 8.04
N PHE A 356 9.55 1.43 8.18
CA PHE A 356 9.19 0.12 7.61
C PHE A 356 7.77 -0.27 7.99
N CYS A 357 7.02 -0.82 7.04
CA CYS A 357 5.61 -1.13 7.18
C CYS A 357 5.33 -2.04 8.39
N LEU A 358 4.44 -1.60 9.28
CA LEU A 358 3.99 -2.40 10.43
C LEU A 358 3.16 -3.62 9.99
N GLY A 359 2.33 -3.45 8.96
CA GLY A 359 1.42 -4.47 8.44
C GLY A 359 2.07 -5.51 7.53
N ALA A 360 3.39 -5.45 7.29
CA ALA A 360 4.05 -6.31 6.32
C ALA A 360 3.83 -7.83 6.55
N PRO A 361 3.83 -8.35 7.79
CA PRO A 361 3.52 -9.77 8.03
C PRO A 361 2.05 -10.12 7.72
N LEU A 362 1.12 -9.20 8.00
CA LEU A 362 -0.31 -9.43 7.77
C LEU A 362 -0.63 -9.42 6.27
N ALA A 363 -0.09 -8.45 5.52
CA ALA A 363 -0.27 -8.35 4.08
C ALA A 363 0.23 -9.62 3.35
N ARG A 364 1.36 -10.19 3.79
CA ARG A 364 1.85 -11.48 3.28
C ARG A 364 0.89 -12.61 3.59
N LEU A 365 0.52 -12.76 4.87
CA LEU A 365 -0.38 -13.81 5.32
C LEU A 365 -1.71 -13.81 4.57
N GLU A 366 -2.38 -12.66 4.45
CA GLU A 366 -3.67 -12.59 3.77
C GLU A 366 -3.55 -12.88 2.27
N THR A 367 -2.46 -12.46 1.64
CA THR A 367 -2.20 -12.73 0.22
C THR A 367 -1.93 -14.22 -0.01
N GLU A 368 -1.08 -14.85 0.80
CA GLU A 368 -0.81 -16.29 0.72
C GLU A 368 -2.10 -17.10 0.84
N VAL A 369 -2.93 -16.81 1.85
CA VAL A 369 -4.21 -17.50 2.05
C VAL A 369 -5.17 -17.25 0.88
N ALA A 370 -5.27 -16.02 0.38
CA ALA A 370 -6.11 -15.69 -0.77
C ALA A 370 -5.74 -16.53 -2.00
N LEU A 371 -4.44 -16.60 -2.31
CA LEU A 371 -3.92 -17.36 -3.45
C LEU A 371 -4.11 -18.86 -3.27
N GLU A 372 -3.78 -19.40 -2.09
CA GLU A 372 -3.91 -20.82 -1.77
C GLU A 372 -5.35 -21.31 -1.93
N VAL A 373 -6.31 -20.59 -1.36
CA VAL A 373 -7.73 -20.96 -1.42
C VAL A 373 -8.29 -20.78 -2.83
N LEU A 374 -7.99 -19.67 -3.51
CA LEU A 374 -8.50 -19.39 -4.86
C LEU A 374 -8.04 -20.47 -5.85
N PHE A 375 -6.74 -20.72 -5.92
CA PHE A 375 -6.18 -21.68 -6.87
C PHE A 375 -6.28 -23.13 -6.43
N GLY A 376 -6.51 -23.38 -5.13
CA GLY A 376 -6.94 -24.70 -4.66
C GLY A 376 -8.34 -25.07 -5.17
N ALA A 377 -9.26 -24.11 -5.19
CA ALA A 377 -10.64 -24.33 -5.66
C ALA A 377 -10.79 -24.24 -7.19
N TYR A 378 -10.11 -23.27 -7.82
CA TYR A 378 -10.19 -22.98 -9.26
C TYR A 378 -8.81 -23.00 -9.92
N PRO A 379 -8.15 -24.17 -9.95
CA PRO A 379 -6.74 -24.30 -10.35
C PRO A 379 -6.45 -24.03 -11.83
N ASP A 380 -7.47 -24.06 -12.68
CA ASP A 380 -7.34 -23.89 -14.13
C ASP A 380 -7.93 -22.54 -14.59
N SER A 381 -8.12 -21.61 -13.65
CA SER A 381 -8.63 -20.25 -13.93
C SER A 381 -7.77 -19.52 -14.95
N THR A 382 -8.40 -18.63 -15.72
CA THR A 382 -7.71 -17.76 -16.69
C THR A 382 -8.19 -16.32 -16.55
N LEU A 383 -7.40 -15.36 -17.04
CA LEU A 383 -7.93 -14.02 -17.30
C LEU A 383 -9.09 -14.11 -18.31
N ASP A 384 -10.07 -13.22 -18.19
CA ASP A 384 -11.14 -13.07 -19.17
C ASP A 384 -10.51 -12.70 -20.54
N PRO A 385 -10.66 -13.54 -21.58
CA PRO A 385 -10.07 -13.29 -22.89
C PRO A 385 -10.64 -12.05 -23.58
N SER A 386 -11.82 -11.57 -23.18
CA SER A 386 -12.39 -10.31 -23.67
C SER A 386 -11.76 -9.07 -23.03
N ARG A 387 -11.04 -9.25 -21.90
CA ARG A 387 -10.36 -8.20 -21.13
C ARG A 387 -8.94 -8.65 -20.71
N PRO A 388 -8.06 -8.96 -21.67
CA PRO A 388 -6.76 -9.58 -21.39
C PRO A 388 -5.77 -8.64 -20.69
N THR A 389 -6.00 -7.34 -20.73
CA THR A 389 -5.19 -6.32 -20.06
C THR A 389 -6.08 -5.53 -19.11
N PRO A 390 -5.98 -5.77 -17.79
CA PRO A 390 -6.77 -5.05 -16.81
C PRO A 390 -6.47 -3.56 -16.82
N ALA A 391 -7.49 -2.73 -16.67
CA ALA A 391 -7.29 -1.31 -16.40
C ALA A 391 -6.49 -1.13 -15.10
N ARG A 392 -5.64 -0.11 -15.02
CA ARG A 392 -4.87 0.21 -13.82
C ARG A 392 -5.55 1.32 -13.02
N LEU A 393 -5.27 1.37 -11.73
CA LEU A 393 -5.68 2.50 -10.88
C LEU A 393 -5.04 3.80 -11.38
N GLU A 394 -5.83 4.86 -11.50
CA GLU A 394 -5.36 6.20 -11.87
C GLU A 394 -4.70 6.89 -10.65
N SER A 395 -3.51 6.44 -10.28
CA SER A 395 -2.78 6.97 -9.13
C SER A 395 -1.26 6.81 -9.27
N ALA A 396 -0.52 7.91 -9.10
CA ALA A 396 0.94 7.83 -8.95
C ALA A 396 1.38 7.27 -7.58
N ILE A 397 0.49 7.17 -6.59
CA ILE A 397 0.85 6.72 -5.23
C ILE A 397 0.67 5.21 -5.08
N ILE A 398 -0.50 4.73 -5.48
CA ILE A 398 -0.92 3.35 -5.31
C ILE A 398 -0.90 2.65 -6.66
N ASN A 399 -0.50 1.39 -6.66
CA ASN A 399 -0.35 0.57 -7.84
C ASN A 399 -1.31 -0.61 -7.82
N GLY A 400 -1.89 -0.95 -8.96
CA GLY A 400 -2.56 -2.23 -9.13
C GLY A 400 -3.67 -2.18 -10.18
N PRO A 401 -4.33 -3.32 -10.44
CA PRO A 401 -5.49 -3.38 -11.31
C PRO A 401 -6.69 -2.68 -10.69
N ALA A 402 -7.37 -1.83 -11.47
CA ALA A 402 -8.64 -1.20 -11.10
C ALA A 402 -9.81 -2.20 -11.15
N GLU A 403 -9.68 -3.24 -11.96
CA GLU A 403 -10.56 -4.40 -12.07
C GLU A 403 -9.70 -5.60 -12.46
N LEU A 404 -10.11 -6.84 -12.17
CA LEU A 404 -9.43 -8.05 -12.63
C LEU A 404 -10.44 -9.14 -12.96
N TRP A 405 -10.83 -9.21 -14.23
CA TRP A 405 -11.80 -10.18 -14.71
C TRP A 405 -11.14 -11.53 -14.95
N VAL A 406 -11.64 -12.54 -14.24
CA VAL A 406 -11.15 -13.93 -14.26
C VAL A 406 -12.30 -14.85 -14.53
N VAL A 407 -12.07 -15.89 -15.33
CA VAL A 407 -12.98 -17.02 -15.52
C VAL A 407 -12.56 -18.13 -14.55
N PRO A 408 -13.26 -18.31 -13.41
CA PRO A 408 -12.89 -19.31 -12.42
C PRO A 408 -13.18 -20.69 -12.97
N THR A 409 -12.14 -21.52 -13.10
CA THR A 409 -12.28 -22.87 -13.67
C THR A 409 -11.85 -23.91 -12.65
N PRO A 410 -12.79 -24.70 -12.11
CA PRO A 410 -12.44 -25.79 -11.20
C PRO A 410 -11.63 -26.84 -11.97
N ALA A 411 -10.86 -27.66 -11.26
CA ALA A 411 -10.21 -28.80 -11.89
C ALA A 411 -11.28 -29.63 -12.62
N LEU A 412 -11.03 -29.97 -13.88
CA LEU A 412 -11.84 -30.99 -14.55
C LEU A 412 -11.82 -32.23 -13.66
N ALA A 413 -12.98 -32.65 -13.15
CA ALA A 413 -13.10 -33.94 -12.52
C ALA A 413 -12.55 -34.95 -13.54
N ALA A 414 -11.43 -35.59 -13.22
CA ALA A 414 -10.86 -36.62 -14.08
C ALA A 414 -11.99 -37.60 -14.39
N GLY A 415 -12.43 -37.60 -15.64
CA GLY A 415 -13.60 -38.36 -16.07
C GLY A 415 -13.45 -39.82 -15.63
N VAL A 416 -14.48 -40.31 -14.94
CA VAL A 416 -14.70 -41.74 -14.68
C VAL A 416 -14.97 -42.43 -16.01
#